data_AF-A0A9D4Y208-F1
#
_entry.id   AF-A0A9D4Y208-F1
#
_cell.length_a   1.000
_cell.length_b   1.000
_cell.length_c   1.000
_cell.angle_alpha   90.00
_cell.angle_beta   90.00
_cell.angle_gamma   90.00
#
_symmetry.space_group_name_H-M   'P 1'
#
loop_
_entity.id
_entity.type
_entity.pdbx_description
1 polymer ?
#
loop_
_entity_poly.entity_id
_entity_poly.type
_entity_poly.pdbx_seq_one_letter_code
_entity_poly.pdbx_strand_id
1 'polypeptide(L)'
;IHVLEDSLCFSHHTQNTHFIIWKMTQFGIENSWTQFLKINYLDLDIHIDYKYFLAPLCLFENGIALVQASNNHRLQVILYHWGEKRIEKTRMQELTMWMFNQNHVESLAPTDSS
;
A
#
# COMPACT_ATOMS: atom_id res chain seq x y z
N ILE A 1 -0.85 1.90 -12.38
CA ILE A 1 -1.54 0.59 -12.30
C ILE A 1 -0.56 -0.36 -11.62
N HIS A 2 -0.95 -0.96 -10.49
CA HIS A 2 -0.15 -1.91 -9.71
C HIS A 2 -0.96 -3.19 -9.47
N VAL A 3 -0.32 -4.31 -9.14
CA VAL A 3 -1.01 -5.53 -8.73
C VAL A 3 -0.90 -5.64 -7.20
N LEU A 4 -2.03 -5.74 -6.51
CA LEU A 4 -2.13 -5.93 -5.05
C LEU A 4 -3.03 -7.14 -4.78
N GLU A 5 -2.52 -8.17 -4.07
CA GLU A 5 -3.28 -9.41 -3.79
C GLU A 5 -3.95 -9.98 -5.06
N ASP A 6 -3.16 -10.16 -6.13
CA ASP A 6 -3.62 -10.66 -7.43
C ASP A 6 -4.69 -9.81 -8.14
N SER A 7 -4.96 -8.60 -7.65
CA SER A 7 -5.96 -7.69 -8.22
C SER A 7 -5.29 -6.43 -8.78
N LEU A 8 -5.84 -5.93 -9.89
CA LEU A 8 -5.36 -4.70 -10.50
C LEU A 8 -5.81 -3.49 -9.67
N CYS A 9 -4.88 -2.59 -9.37
CA CYS A 9 -5.14 -1.37 -8.61
C CYS A 9 -4.73 -0.11 -9.36
N PHE A 10 -5.54 0.93 -9.18
CA PHE A 10 -5.30 2.28 -9.68
C PHE A 10 -5.38 3.27 -8.52
N SER A 11 -4.40 4.15 -8.40
CA SER A 11 -4.40 5.20 -7.37
C SER A 11 -4.35 6.58 -7.98
N HIS A 12 -5.04 7.53 -7.36
CA HIS A 12 -4.98 8.94 -7.76
C HIS A 12 -5.12 9.87 -6.56
N HIS A 13 -4.69 11.11 -6.76
CA HIS A 13 -4.71 12.17 -5.77
C HIS A 13 -5.92 13.08 -6.03
N THR A 14 -6.69 13.42 -4.99
CA THR A 14 -7.84 14.32 -5.12
C THR A 14 -7.54 15.65 -4.47
N GLN A 15 -7.44 16.73 -5.27
CA GLN A 15 -7.37 18.13 -4.82
C GLN A 15 -6.47 18.34 -3.59
N ASN A 16 -5.32 17.67 -3.53
CA ASN A 16 -4.37 17.77 -2.42
C ASN A 16 -4.92 17.39 -1.03
N THR A 17 -6.02 16.64 -0.91
CA THR A 17 -6.59 16.26 0.40
C THR A 17 -6.58 14.76 0.66
N HIS A 18 -6.81 13.97 -0.39
CA HIS A 18 -6.96 12.53 -0.26
C HIS A 18 -6.09 11.78 -1.27
N PHE A 19 -5.68 10.59 -0.86
CA PHE A 19 -5.15 9.53 -1.69
C PHE A 19 -6.21 8.44 -1.83
N ILE A 20 -6.63 8.16 -3.05
CA ILE A 20 -7.69 7.19 -3.33
C ILE A 20 -7.11 6.00 -4.10
N ILE A 21 -7.45 4.79 -3.67
CA ILE A 21 -7.09 3.54 -4.34
C ILE A 21 -8.37 2.86 -4.79
N TRP A 22 -8.40 2.49 -6.06
CA TRP A 22 -9.41 1.66 -6.70
C TRP A 22 -8.84 0.26 -6.93
N LYS A 23 -9.66 -0.77 -6.74
CA LYS A 23 -9.33 -2.18 -6.96
C LYS A 23 -10.31 -2.76 -7.99
N MET A 24 -9.77 -3.46 -8.99
CA MET A 24 -10.55 -4.25 -9.93
C MET A 24 -10.90 -5.57 -9.26
N THR A 25 -12.19 -5.79 -8.99
CA THR A 25 -12.64 -7.01 -8.30
C THR A 25 -12.78 -8.20 -9.25
N GLN A 26 -12.88 -7.97 -10.56
CA GLN A 26 -12.94 -9.00 -11.58
C GLN A 26 -12.04 -8.62 -12.77
N PHE A 27 -11.06 -9.46 -13.07
CA PHE A 27 -10.06 -9.17 -14.10
C PHE A 27 -10.70 -8.92 -15.47
N GLY A 28 -10.35 -7.80 -16.09
CA GLY A 28 -10.83 -7.41 -17.43
C GLY A 28 -12.26 -6.84 -17.48
N ILE A 29 -12.97 -6.75 -16.35
CA ILE A 29 -14.34 -6.20 -16.30
C ILE A 29 -14.28 -4.75 -15.83
N GLU A 30 -14.55 -3.82 -16.74
CA GLU A 30 -14.50 -2.37 -16.47
C GLU A 30 -15.41 -1.96 -15.31
N ASN A 31 -16.64 -2.47 -15.25
CA ASN A 31 -17.58 -2.11 -14.18
C ASN A 31 -17.26 -2.75 -12.81
N SER A 32 -16.18 -3.53 -12.71
CA SER A 32 -15.78 -4.20 -11.47
C SER A 32 -14.84 -3.35 -10.61
N TRP A 33 -14.44 -2.17 -11.07
CA TRP A 33 -13.65 -1.22 -10.29
C TRP A 33 -14.47 -0.70 -9.11
N THR A 34 -13.97 -0.92 -7.90
CA THR A 34 -14.55 -0.38 -6.67
C THR A 34 -13.52 0.48 -5.94
N GLN A 35 -13.99 1.52 -5.25
CA GLN A 35 -13.13 2.33 -4.40
C GLN A 35 -12.75 1.48 -3.18
N PHE A 36 -11.48 1.10 -3.12
CA PHE A 36 -10.96 0.24 -2.06
C PHE A 36 -10.57 1.05 -0.82
N LEU A 37 -9.81 2.14 -0.99
CA LEU A 37 -9.39 3.01 0.11
C LEU A 37 -9.50 4.48 -0.27
N LYS A 38 -9.80 5.31 0.74
CA LYS A 38 -9.72 6.77 0.67
C LYS A 38 -9.04 7.25 1.95
N ILE A 39 -7.79 7.69 1.80
CA ILE A 39 -6.92 8.06 2.92
C ILE A 39 -6.71 9.58 2.90
N ASN A 40 -6.86 10.25 4.04
CA ASN A 40 -6.55 11.67 4.16
C ASN A 40 -5.03 11.87 4.31
N TYR A 41 -4.44 12.88 3.67
CA TYR A 41 -3.01 13.16 3.87
C TYR A 41 -2.63 13.53 5.30
N LEU A 42 -3.57 14.10 6.07
CA LEU A 42 -3.38 14.36 7.49
C LEU A 42 -3.18 13.06 8.27
N ASP A 43 -3.91 12.00 7.90
CA ASP A 43 -3.75 10.67 8.51
C ASP A 43 -2.42 10.03 8.10
N LEU A 44 -1.79 10.49 7.02
CA LEU A 44 -0.48 10.02 6.54
C LEU A 44 0.69 10.85 7.07
N ASP A 45 0.44 11.93 7.82
CA ASP A 45 1.46 12.91 8.21
C ASP A 45 2.32 13.36 7.00
N ILE A 46 1.64 13.61 5.87
CA ILE A 46 2.25 14.11 4.64
C ILE A 46 1.94 15.60 4.55
N HIS A 47 2.98 16.43 4.63
CA HIS A 47 2.87 17.83 4.25
C HIS A 47 2.74 17.92 2.73
N ILE A 48 1.66 18.52 2.25
CA ILE A 48 1.38 18.59 0.82
C ILE A 48 2.23 19.70 0.19
N ASP A 49 3.42 19.33 -0.29
CA ASP A 49 4.16 20.09 -1.30
C ASP A 49 3.91 19.45 -2.68
N TYR A 50 3.97 20.23 -3.74
CA TYR A 50 3.59 19.85 -5.11
C TYR A 50 4.54 18.82 -5.76
N LYS A 51 5.44 18.19 -4.99
CA LYS A 51 6.56 17.38 -5.48
C LYS A 51 6.67 15.99 -4.83
N TYR A 52 5.60 15.49 -4.22
CA TYR A 52 5.58 14.13 -3.67
C TYR A 52 4.94 13.14 -4.65
N PHE A 53 5.63 12.02 -4.84
CA PHE A 53 5.05 10.83 -5.44
C PHE A 53 4.61 9.89 -4.32
N LEU A 54 3.37 9.40 -4.37
CA LEU A 54 2.84 8.39 -3.44
C LEU A 54 2.23 7.26 -4.26
N ALA A 55 2.67 6.04 -4.03
CA ALA A 55 2.13 4.86 -4.71
C ALA A 55 1.95 3.70 -3.74
N PRO A 56 0.94 2.84 -3.96
CA PRO A 56 0.78 1.62 -3.17
C PRO A 56 1.86 0.59 -3.56
N LEU A 57 2.46 -0.06 -2.56
CA LEU A 57 3.41 -1.15 -2.75
C LEU A 57 2.74 -2.53 -2.58
N CYS A 58 2.14 -2.76 -1.42
CA CYS A 58 1.50 -4.02 -1.07
C CYS A 58 0.42 -3.83 0.00
N LEU A 59 -0.53 -4.76 0.06
CA LEU A 59 -1.49 -4.88 1.15
C LEU A 59 -0.94 -5.84 2.20
N PHE A 60 -1.36 -5.66 3.44
CA PHE A 60 -1.13 -6.57 4.54
C PHE A 60 -2.39 -6.64 5.41
N GLU A 61 -2.44 -7.61 6.32
CA GLU A 61 -3.66 -7.99 7.07
C GLU A 61 -4.48 -6.81 7.59
N ASN A 62 -3.83 -5.76 8.10
CA ASN A 62 -4.49 -4.61 8.73
C ASN A 62 -4.17 -3.27 8.08
N GLY A 63 -3.68 -3.26 6.83
CA GLY A 63 -3.25 -2.02 6.22
C GLY A 63 -2.62 -2.13 4.84
N ILE A 64 -1.93 -1.05 4.48
CA ILE A 64 -1.26 -0.90 3.19
C ILE A 64 0.11 -0.24 3.37
N ALA A 65 1.11 -0.77 2.66
CA ALA A 65 2.40 -0.11 2.53
C ALA A 65 2.37 0.84 1.33
N LEU A 66 2.69 2.11 1.56
CA LEU A 66 2.80 3.15 0.56
C LEU A 66 4.26 3.58 0.42
N VAL A 67 4.75 3.74 -0.81
CA VAL A 67 6.05 4.38 -1.06
C VAL A 67 5.84 5.86 -1.31
N GLN A 68 6.56 6.68 -0.56
CA GLN A 68 6.68 8.11 -0.75
C GLN A 68 8.06 8.44 -1.29
N ALA A 69 8.11 9.19 -2.40
CA ALA A 69 9.33 9.81 -2.89
C ALA A 69 9.22 11.33 -2.75
N SER A 70 10.26 11.94 -2.19
CA SER A 70 10.38 13.40 -2.08
C SER A 70 11.47 13.95 -2.99
N ASN A 71 11.49 15.27 -3.14
CA ASN A 71 12.44 16.03 -3.97
C ASN A 71 13.93 15.81 -3.61
N ASN A 72 14.24 15.30 -2.42
CA ASN A 72 15.61 14.99 -2.00
C ASN A 72 16.04 13.55 -2.32
N HIS A 73 15.29 12.86 -3.19
CA HIS A 73 15.51 11.47 -3.62
C HIS A 73 15.47 10.44 -2.49
N ARG A 74 14.92 10.79 -1.31
CA ARG A 74 14.70 9.81 -0.25
C ARG A 74 13.37 9.10 -0.48
N LEU A 75 13.46 7.78 -0.60
CA LEU A 75 12.32 6.89 -0.53
C LEU A 75 12.01 6.59 0.93
N GLN A 76 10.78 6.85 1.34
CA GLN A 76 10.23 6.46 2.63
C GLN A 76 9.05 5.53 2.39
N VAL A 77 8.91 4.53 3.24
CA VAL A 77 7.72 3.68 3.27
C VAL A 77 6.83 4.13 4.42
N ILE A 78 5.54 4.28 4.14
CA ILE A 78 4.50 4.52 5.13
C ILE A 78 3.65 3.26 5.22
N LEU A 79 3.62 2.63 6.39
CA LEU A 79 2.66 1.59 6.72
C LEU A 79 1.42 2.26 7.29
N TYR A 80 0.31 2.22 6.56
CA TYR A 80 -0.96 2.80 7.01
C TYR A 80 -1.89 1.70 7.50
N HIS A 81 -2.24 1.75 8.78
CA HIS A 81 -3.18 0.83 9.43
C HIS A 81 -4.57 1.46 9.44
N TRP A 82 -5.49 0.97 8.61
CA TRP A 82 -6.82 1.59 8.44
C TRP A 82 -7.74 1.47 9.66
N GLY A 83 -7.55 0.45 10.51
CA GLY A 83 -8.38 0.22 11.70
C GLY A 83 -8.11 1.26 12.79
N GLU A 84 -6.82 1.57 13.01
CA GLU A 84 -6.36 2.50 14.04
C GLU A 84 -6.09 3.90 13.50
N LYS A 85 -6.15 4.09 12.16
CA LYS A 85 -5.63 5.27 11.45
C LYS A 85 -4.21 5.63 11.90
N ARG A 86 -3.41 4.59 12.14
CA ARG A 86 -2.03 4.71 12.62
C ARG A 86 -1.08 4.58 11.45
N ILE A 87 0.03 5.32 11.53
CA ILE A 87 1.11 5.20 10.57
C ILE A 87 2.41 4.77 11.24
N GLU A 88 3.20 4.00 10.50
CA GLU A 88 4.59 3.75 10.80
C GLU A 88 5.45 4.14 9.59
N LYS A 89 6.55 4.85 9.83
CA LYS A 89 7.48 5.28 8.79
C LYS A 89 8.74 4.42 8.87
N THR A 90 9.08 3.75 7.78
CA THR A 90 10.23 2.83 7.70
C THR A 90 11.02 3.05 6.40
N ARG A 91 12.18 2.43 6.29
CA ARG A 91 13.00 2.41 5.08
C ARG A 91 12.56 1.27 4.17
N MET A 92 12.75 1.44 2.86
CA MET A 92 12.43 0.39 1.87
C MET A 92 13.13 -0.95 2.19
N GLN A 93 14.38 -0.90 2.66
CA GLN A 93 15.16 -2.10 3.03
C GLN A 93 14.51 -2.89 4.18
N GLU A 94 13.99 -2.18 5.19
CA GLU A 94 13.33 -2.80 6.34
C GLU A 94 11.99 -3.44 5.94
N LEU A 95 11.21 -2.77 5.07
CA LEU A 95 10.00 -3.35 4.49
C LEU A 95 10.31 -4.63 3.72
N THR A 96 11.33 -4.61 2.86
CA THR A 96 11.74 -5.78 2.08
C THR A 96 12.09 -6.96 2.99
N MET A 97 12.87 -6.73 4.05
CA MET A 97 13.18 -7.75 5.05
C MET A 97 11.93 -8.28 5.77
N TRP A 98 11.01 -7.40 6.14
CA TRP A 98 9.73 -7.79 6.77
C TRP A 98 8.88 -8.65 5.83
N MET A 99 8.69 -8.25 4.57
CA MET A 99 7.93 -9.03 3.58
C MET A 99 8.55 -10.40 3.32
N PHE A 100 9.88 -10.50 3.23
CA PHE A 100 10.56 -11.79 3.07
C PHE A 100 10.30 -12.71 4.25
N ASN A 101 10.40 -12.19 5.48
CA ASN A 101 10.18 -12.99 6.68
C ASN A 101 8.74 -13.50 6.80
N GLN A 102 7.74 -12.70 6.41
CA GLN A 102 6.33 -13.15 6.41
C GLN A 102 6.10 -14.30 5.42
N ASN A 103 6.61 -14.18 4.19
CA ASN A 103 6.48 -15.21 3.17
C ASN A 103 7.22 -16.52 3.55
N HIS A 104 8.32 -16.43 4.29
CA HIS A 104 9.04 -17.61 4.79
C HIS A 104 8.27 -18.37 5.87
N VAL A 105 7.49 -17.67 6.71
CA VAL A 105 6.70 -18.30 7.78
C VAL A 105 5.50 -19.07 7.21
N GLU A 106 4.84 -18.56 6.16
CA GLU A 106 3.73 -19.26 5.50
C GLU A 106 4.18 -20.52 4.73
N SER A 107 5.41 -20.55 4.21
CA SER A 107 5.96 -21.68 3.45
C SER A 107 6.35 -22.90 4.31
N LEU A 108 6.29 -22.81 5.65
CA LEU A 108 6.73 -23.87 6.57
C LEU A 108 5.59 -24.72 7.16
N ALA A 109 4.35 -24.56 6.70
CA ALA A 109 3.30 -25.52 7.04
C ALA A 109 3.70 -26.91 6.50
N PRO A 110 3.90 -27.93 7.37
CA PRO A 110 4.15 -29.29 6.89
C PRO A 110 2.92 -29.73 6.10
N THR A 111 3.13 -30.23 4.89
CA THR A 111 2.15 -31.11 4.27
C THR A 111 2.20 -32.42 5.05
N ASP A 112 1.44 -32.49 6.15
CA ASP A 112 1.11 -33.75 6.77
C ASP A 112 0.34 -34.56 5.74
N SER A 113 1.09 -35.41 5.07
CA SER A 113 0.66 -36.43 4.15
C SER A 113 0.54 -37.70 4.96
N SER A 114 -0.69 -38.13 5.24
CA SER A 114 -1.19 -39.54 5.31
C SER A 114 -2.56 -39.58 5.98
#